data_AF-A0A5C6Q5L6-F1
#
_entry.id   AF-A0A5C6Q5L6-F1
#
_cell.length_a   1.000
_cell.length_b   1.000
_cell.length_c   1.000
_cell.angle_alpha   90.00
_cell.angle_beta   90.00
_cell.angle_gamma   90.00
#
_symmetry.space_group_name_H-M   'P 1'
#
loop_
_entity.id
_entity.type
_entity.pdbx_description
1 polymer ?
#
loop_
_entity_poly.entity_id
_entity_poly.type
_entity_poly.pdbx_seq_one_letter_code
_entity_poly.pdbx_strand_id
1 'polypeptide(L)'
;MQKIWLSPLFDEIPNGIDEIDYLYNDEFYRCFDYWGRAEELLSNKSNSEFDLRDAISNLKKSMDIRFKLLEKIYAFRSIEEVGNKRKYVEILSDYKLIRPLLIESLFLVRNLSEHQDAKPPSIERCNELLDVIWYFLKSTDNRCRHRPESIHFDDFDKGASDFTITYRESDGRKIFINGKVDKKYISFDETSDGHCISIDDNPEEFSNSFLFKTNATIDRKLARQILSVFVARA
;
A
#
# COMPACT_ATOMS: atom_id res chain seq x y z
N MET A 1 -6.67 15.28 -23.56
CA MET A 1 -6.67 13.92 -23.02
C MET A 1 -7.21 12.96 -24.07
N GLN A 2 -6.32 12.14 -24.61
CA GLN A 2 -6.66 11.01 -25.50
C GLN A 2 -6.77 9.74 -24.66
N LYS A 3 -7.62 8.79 -25.06
CA LYS A 3 -7.69 7.46 -24.43
C LYS A 3 -6.95 6.43 -25.28
N ILE A 4 -6.23 5.55 -24.60
CA ILE A 4 -5.61 4.36 -25.16
C ILE A 4 -5.98 3.16 -24.29
N TRP A 5 -5.96 1.98 -24.88
CA TRP A 5 -6.25 0.72 -24.21
C TRP A 5 -5.04 -0.20 -24.30
N LEU A 6 -4.58 -0.68 -23.15
CA LEU A 6 -3.54 -1.69 -23.07
C LEU A 6 -4.16 -3.07 -23.34
N SER A 7 -3.56 -3.81 -24.27
CA SER A 7 -3.89 -5.21 -24.54
C SER A 7 -3.73 -6.07 -23.29
N PRO A 8 -4.53 -7.14 -23.10
CA PRO A 8 -4.32 -8.12 -22.03
C PRO A 8 -2.91 -8.72 -22.01
N LEU A 9 -2.23 -8.78 -23.16
CA LEU A 9 -0.82 -9.20 -23.24
C LEU A 9 0.13 -8.35 -22.39
N PHE A 10 -0.27 -7.13 -22.03
CA PHE A 10 0.47 -6.28 -21.11
C PHE A 10 0.69 -6.95 -19.74
N ASP A 11 -0.27 -7.76 -19.29
CA ASP A 11 -0.20 -8.45 -18.00
C ASP A 11 0.89 -9.54 -17.98
N GLU A 12 1.38 -9.96 -19.15
CA GLU A 12 2.43 -10.97 -19.32
C GLU A 12 3.84 -10.36 -19.36
N ILE A 13 3.96 -9.03 -19.49
CA ILE A 13 5.27 -8.38 -19.62
C ILE A 13 6.04 -8.49 -18.29
N PRO A 14 7.28 -9.04 -18.32
CA PRO A 14 8.16 -9.01 -17.17
C PRO A 14 8.34 -7.58 -16.68
N ASN A 15 8.19 -7.39 -15.37
CA ASN A 15 8.35 -6.10 -14.75
C ASN A 15 9.35 -6.16 -13.60
N GLY A 16 9.98 -5.02 -13.31
CA GLY A 16 10.94 -4.77 -12.23
C GLY A 16 10.57 -3.51 -11.44
N ILE A 17 11.12 -3.36 -10.23
CA ILE A 17 11.09 -2.07 -9.51
C ILE A 17 12.46 -1.43 -9.70
N ASP A 18 12.50 -0.24 -10.30
CA ASP A 18 13.75 0.46 -10.64
C ASP A 18 14.20 1.40 -9.53
N GLU A 19 13.26 2.11 -8.90
CA GLU A 19 13.56 3.13 -7.90
C GLU A 19 12.82 2.88 -6.59
N ILE A 20 13.60 2.80 -5.52
CA ILE A 20 13.13 2.71 -4.14
C ILE A 20 13.59 3.97 -3.43
N ASP A 21 12.63 4.81 -3.03
CA ASP A 21 12.92 5.94 -2.15
C ASP A 21 12.96 5.48 -0.69
N TYR A 22 14.00 5.92 0.03
CA TYR A 22 14.18 5.63 1.45
C TYR A 22 13.48 6.72 2.27
N LEU A 23 12.33 6.37 2.83
CA LEU A 23 11.55 7.28 3.65
C LEU A 23 12.14 7.37 5.06
N TYR A 24 12.93 8.42 5.33
CA TYR A 24 13.18 8.86 6.70
C TYR A 24 11.93 9.57 7.21
N ASN A 25 11.09 8.83 7.94
CA ASN A 25 9.85 9.36 8.49
C ASN A 25 9.86 9.24 10.02
N ASP A 26 9.77 10.34 10.73
CA ASP A 26 9.61 10.35 12.19
C ASP A 26 8.40 9.51 12.64
N GLU A 27 7.35 9.44 11.81
CA GLU A 27 6.18 8.58 12.04
C GLU A 27 6.54 7.08 12.04
N PHE A 28 7.56 6.67 11.27
CA PHE A 28 8.05 5.29 11.24
C PHE A 28 8.61 4.88 12.61
N TYR A 29 9.40 5.75 13.24
CA TYR A 29 9.96 5.47 14.56
C TYR A 29 8.92 5.65 15.66
N ARG A 30 8.04 6.64 15.53
CA ARG A 30 7.03 6.96 16.52
C ARG A 30 6.05 5.80 16.80
N CYS A 31 5.77 4.93 15.83
CA CYS A 31 4.96 3.74 16.14
C CYS A 31 5.67 2.78 17.10
N PHE A 32 7.00 2.66 17.02
CA PHE A 32 7.79 1.86 17.95
C PHE A 32 7.88 2.51 19.32
N ASP A 33 7.92 3.85 19.42
CA ASP A 33 7.90 4.53 20.71
C ASP A 33 6.61 4.23 21.50
N TYR A 34 5.46 4.28 20.83
CA TYR A 34 4.18 3.89 21.46
C TYR A 34 4.13 2.41 21.82
N TRP A 35 4.71 1.54 20.99
CA TRP A 35 4.78 0.11 21.29
C TRP A 35 5.67 -0.14 22.53
N GLY A 36 6.86 0.46 22.58
CA GLY A 36 7.78 0.36 23.71
C GLY A 36 7.18 0.94 24.98
N ARG A 37 6.41 2.04 24.88
CA ARG A 37 5.69 2.56 26.04
C ARG A 37 4.64 1.58 26.58
N ALA A 38 3.98 0.83 25.72
CA ALA A 38 3.05 -0.22 26.16
C ALA A 38 3.81 -1.36 26.85
N GLU A 39 4.95 -1.79 26.29
CA GLU A 39 5.83 -2.79 26.89
C GLU A 39 6.29 -2.41 28.31
N GLU A 40 6.73 -1.16 28.50
CA GLU A 40 7.13 -0.62 29.81
C GLU A 40 5.99 -0.71 30.83
N LEU A 41 4.76 -0.34 30.42
CA LEU A 41 3.59 -0.37 31.30
C LEU A 41 3.25 -1.80 31.74
N LEU A 42 3.32 -2.77 30.83
CA LEU A 42 3.02 -4.19 31.11
C LEU A 42 4.13 -4.89 31.90
N SER A 43 5.35 -4.36 31.86
CA SER A 43 6.50 -4.88 32.60
C SER A 43 6.56 -4.40 34.06
N ASN A 44 5.76 -3.40 34.43
CA ASN A 44 5.74 -2.86 35.79
C ASN A 44 5.10 -3.82 36.79
N LYS A 45 5.72 -4.02 37.95
CA LYS A 45 5.26 -5.00 38.95
C LYS A 45 3.87 -4.72 39.53
N SER A 46 3.36 -3.49 39.44
CA SER A 46 2.04 -3.11 39.97
C SER A 46 0.88 -3.48 39.05
N ASN A 47 1.11 -3.53 37.71
CA ASN A 47 0.13 -3.87 36.67
C ASN A 47 -1.32 -3.49 37.02
N SER A 48 -1.54 -2.21 37.34
CA SER A 48 -2.87 -1.74 37.74
C SER A 48 -3.84 -1.78 36.55
N GLU A 49 -5.15 -1.78 36.81
CA GLU A 49 -6.15 -1.70 35.73
C GLU A 49 -5.95 -0.45 34.85
N PHE A 50 -5.39 0.64 35.40
CA PHE A 50 -5.03 1.83 34.63
C PHE A 50 -3.83 1.59 33.71
N ASP A 51 -2.78 0.92 34.19
CA ASP A 51 -1.60 0.59 33.38
C ASP A 51 -2.00 -0.30 32.19
N LEU A 52 -2.89 -1.27 32.41
CA LEU A 52 -3.40 -2.15 31.35
C LEU A 52 -4.21 -1.37 30.30
N ARG A 53 -5.09 -0.46 30.74
CA ARG A 53 -5.86 0.42 29.81
C ARG A 53 -4.93 1.30 28.98
N ASP A 54 -3.93 1.92 29.61
CA ASP A 54 -2.98 2.78 28.94
C ASP A 54 -2.09 2.01 27.96
N ALA A 55 -1.67 0.79 28.31
CA ALA A 55 -0.93 -0.08 27.40
C ALA A 55 -1.73 -0.37 26.13
N ILE A 56 -3.01 -0.78 26.26
CA ILE A 56 -3.90 -1.00 25.11
C ILE A 56 -4.06 0.27 24.26
N SER A 57 -4.23 1.44 24.88
CA SER A 57 -4.33 2.70 24.15
C SER A 57 -3.07 3.01 23.35
N ASN A 58 -1.88 2.75 23.92
CA ASN A 58 -0.60 2.94 23.25
C ASN A 58 -0.40 1.95 22.09
N LEU A 59 -0.77 0.66 22.25
CA LEU A 59 -0.77 -0.30 21.15
C LEU A 59 -1.66 0.14 20.00
N LYS A 60 -2.84 0.70 20.31
CA LYS A 60 -3.75 1.23 19.29
C LYS A 60 -3.14 2.41 18.52
N LYS A 61 -2.50 3.34 19.22
CA LYS A 61 -1.80 4.49 18.62
C LYS A 61 -0.66 4.02 17.72
N SER A 62 0.14 3.06 18.18
CA SER A 62 1.22 2.44 17.40
C SER A 62 0.71 1.90 16.06
N MET A 63 -0.37 1.10 16.11
CA MET A 63 -1.01 0.54 14.92
C MET A 63 -1.57 1.62 13.99
N ASP A 64 -2.26 2.63 14.53
CA ASP A 64 -2.87 3.70 13.72
C ASP A 64 -1.84 4.54 12.99
N ILE A 65 -0.70 4.81 13.61
CA ILE A 65 0.42 5.50 12.96
C ILE A 65 0.93 4.66 11.79
N ARG A 66 1.13 3.36 12.00
CA ARG A 66 1.56 2.47 10.92
C ARG A 66 0.54 2.40 9.77
N PHE A 67 -0.76 2.37 10.08
CA PHE A 67 -1.81 2.43 9.07
C PHE A 67 -1.80 3.72 8.25
N LYS A 68 -1.61 4.87 8.92
CA LYS A 68 -1.49 6.16 8.24
C LYS A 68 -0.27 6.20 7.33
N LEU A 69 0.85 5.62 7.76
CA LEU A 69 2.06 5.56 6.95
C LEU A 69 1.85 4.70 5.69
N LEU A 70 1.25 3.52 5.84
CA LEU A 70 0.89 2.67 4.70
C LEU A 70 -0.05 3.40 3.72
N GLU A 71 -1.05 4.12 4.23
CA GLU A 71 -1.99 4.86 3.38
C GLU A 71 -1.29 6.00 2.64
N LYS A 72 -0.38 6.71 3.31
CA LYS A 72 0.41 7.81 2.71
C LYS A 72 1.32 7.30 1.58
N ILE A 73 1.89 6.12 1.72
CA ILE A 73 2.82 5.54 0.75
C ILE A 73 2.08 4.97 -0.47
N TYR A 74 0.99 4.25 -0.23
CA TYR A 74 0.35 3.39 -1.23
C TYR A 74 -1.05 3.83 -1.67
N ALA A 75 -1.68 4.80 -0.99
CA ALA A 75 -2.98 5.35 -1.33
C ALA A 75 -4.10 4.30 -1.50
N PHE A 76 -4.09 3.25 -0.67
CA PHE A 76 -4.99 2.10 -0.80
C PHE A 76 -6.46 2.50 -0.90
N ARG A 77 -6.93 3.46 -0.08
CA ARG A 77 -8.34 3.87 -0.11
C ARG A 77 -8.71 4.63 -1.37
N SER A 78 -7.79 5.43 -1.91
CA SER A 78 -7.99 6.17 -3.15
C SER A 78 -8.14 5.23 -4.34
N ILE A 79 -7.33 4.16 -4.40
CA ILE A 79 -7.37 3.16 -5.48
C ILE A 79 -8.63 2.30 -5.40
N GLU A 80 -9.00 1.86 -4.20
CA GLU A 80 -10.18 1.00 -3.99
C GLU A 80 -11.52 1.74 -4.09
N GLU A 81 -11.53 3.07 -3.98
CA GLU A 81 -12.71 3.95 -3.94
C GLU A 81 -13.80 3.52 -2.92
N VAL A 82 -13.41 2.79 -1.90
CA VAL A 82 -14.32 2.33 -0.84
C VAL A 82 -14.67 3.44 0.16
N GLY A 83 -14.05 4.62 0.07
CA GLY A 83 -14.20 5.70 1.04
C GLY A 83 -14.07 5.17 2.47
N ASN A 84 -15.03 5.52 3.33
CA ASN A 84 -15.13 5.02 4.71
C ASN A 84 -15.99 3.75 4.86
N LYS A 85 -16.51 3.17 3.76
CA LYS A 85 -17.45 2.03 3.85
C LYS A 85 -16.75 0.72 4.21
N ARG A 86 -15.50 0.55 3.78
CA ARG A 86 -14.70 -0.65 4.06
C ARG A 86 -13.67 -0.37 5.15
N LYS A 87 -13.51 -1.32 6.09
CA LYS A 87 -12.49 -1.23 7.12
C LYS A 87 -11.11 -1.30 6.46
N TYR A 88 -10.17 -0.48 6.94
CA TYR A 88 -8.82 -0.45 6.39
C TYR A 88 -8.12 -1.80 6.47
N VAL A 89 -8.40 -2.52 7.57
CA VAL A 89 -7.87 -3.86 7.83
C VAL A 89 -8.25 -4.85 6.71
N GLU A 90 -9.46 -4.74 6.18
CA GLU A 90 -9.92 -5.60 5.09
C GLU A 90 -9.18 -5.26 3.79
N ILE A 91 -8.95 -3.97 3.52
CA ILE A 91 -8.18 -3.54 2.35
C ILE A 91 -6.75 -4.09 2.42
N LEU A 92 -6.05 -3.88 3.55
CA LEU A 92 -4.69 -4.38 3.74
C LEU A 92 -4.62 -5.92 3.67
N SER A 93 -5.69 -6.62 4.06
CA SER A 93 -5.77 -8.08 3.94
C SER A 93 -5.79 -8.56 2.49
N ASP A 94 -6.47 -7.84 1.59
CA ASP A 94 -6.51 -8.20 0.16
C ASP A 94 -5.11 -8.12 -0.45
N TYR A 95 -4.32 -7.14 -0.03
CA TYR A 95 -2.91 -6.99 -0.38
C TYR A 95 -1.97 -7.90 0.43
N LYS A 96 -2.52 -8.81 1.24
CA LYS A 96 -1.78 -9.78 2.07
C LYS A 96 -0.78 -9.15 3.06
N LEU A 97 -1.01 -7.90 3.45
CA LEU A 97 -0.16 -7.17 4.39
C LEU A 97 -0.42 -7.57 5.85
N ILE A 98 -1.66 -7.95 6.15
CA ILE A 98 -2.08 -8.30 7.50
C ILE A 98 -3.03 -9.49 7.46
N ARG A 99 -3.16 -10.15 8.62
CA ARG A 99 -4.25 -11.11 8.88
C ARG A 99 -5.30 -10.43 9.77
N PRO A 100 -6.53 -10.18 9.28
CA PRO A 100 -7.55 -9.42 10.01
C PRO A 100 -7.79 -9.90 11.44
N LEU A 101 -7.87 -11.22 11.64
CA LEU A 101 -8.17 -11.83 12.95
C LEU A 101 -7.20 -11.38 14.06
N LEU A 102 -5.93 -11.16 13.73
CA LEU A 102 -4.93 -10.73 14.72
C LEU A 102 -5.21 -9.29 15.17
N ILE A 103 -5.56 -8.43 14.22
CA ILE A 103 -5.73 -6.99 14.43
C ILE A 103 -7.11 -6.63 14.99
N GLU A 104 -8.16 -7.33 14.57
CA GLU A 104 -9.54 -7.07 15.05
C GLU A 104 -9.68 -7.28 16.56
N SER A 105 -8.85 -8.15 17.12
CA SER A 105 -8.85 -8.42 18.55
C SER A 105 -8.45 -7.20 19.40
N LEU A 106 -7.57 -6.32 18.90
CA LEU A 106 -7.21 -5.06 19.57
C LEU A 106 -8.36 -4.04 19.52
N PHE A 107 -9.09 -3.98 18.40
CA PHE A 107 -10.24 -3.08 18.25
C PHE A 107 -11.38 -3.44 19.22
N LEU A 108 -11.66 -4.73 19.35
CA LEU A 108 -12.69 -5.23 20.28
C LEU A 108 -12.32 -4.90 21.72
N VAL A 109 -11.09 -5.19 22.12
CA VAL A 109 -10.57 -4.95 23.46
C VAL A 109 -10.64 -3.45 23.83
N ARG A 110 -10.16 -2.56 22.96
CA ARG A 110 -10.18 -1.12 23.21
C ARG A 110 -11.60 -0.57 23.31
N ASN A 111 -12.50 -1.02 22.44
CA ASN A 111 -13.87 -0.51 22.42
C ASN A 111 -14.63 -0.87 23.70
N LEU A 112 -14.38 -2.08 24.24
CA LEU A 112 -14.95 -2.50 25.52
C LEU A 112 -14.35 -1.70 26.69
N SER A 113 -13.03 -1.52 26.72
CA SER A 113 -12.35 -0.84 27.84
C SER A 113 -12.62 0.65 27.92
N GLU A 114 -12.80 1.34 26.79
CA GLU A 114 -12.98 2.82 26.77
C GLU A 114 -14.44 3.28 26.80
N HIS A 115 -15.38 2.54 26.21
CA HIS A 115 -16.76 3.03 26.06
C HIS A 115 -17.76 2.42 27.04
N GLN A 116 -17.39 1.33 27.72
CA GLN A 116 -18.31 0.59 28.60
C GLN A 116 -17.85 0.54 30.05
N ASP A 117 -16.78 1.29 30.39
CA ASP A 117 -16.04 1.16 31.65
C ASP A 117 -15.73 -0.30 32.03
N ALA A 118 -15.61 -1.16 31.01
CA ALA A 118 -15.34 -2.56 31.22
C ALA A 118 -13.92 -2.70 31.78
N LYS A 119 -13.71 -3.75 32.57
CA LYS A 119 -12.36 -4.08 33.03
C LYS A 119 -11.45 -4.27 31.82
N PRO A 120 -10.20 -3.78 31.87
CA PRO A 120 -9.22 -4.10 30.85
C PRO A 120 -9.02 -5.62 30.76
N PRO A 121 -8.48 -6.13 29.65
CA PRO A 121 -8.07 -7.53 29.55
C PRO A 121 -7.06 -7.90 30.64
N SER A 122 -6.86 -9.20 30.85
CA SER A 122 -5.78 -9.67 31.72
C SER A 122 -4.41 -9.25 31.19
N ILE A 123 -3.41 -9.27 32.06
CA ILE A 123 -2.02 -8.99 31.71
C ILE A 123 -1.51 -9.94 30.62
N GLU A 124 -1.88 -11.21 30.67
CA GLU A 124 -1.54 -12.21 29.65
C GLU A 124 -2.11 -11.78 28.29
N ARG A 125 -3.39 -11.38 28.27
CA ARG A 125 -4.02 -10.93 27.03
C ARG A 125 -3.42 -9.63 26.49
N CYS A 126 -2.99 -8.73 27.37
CA CYS A 126 -2.29 -7.51 26.96
C CYS A 126 -0.92 -7.83 26.35
N ASN A 127 -0.18 -8.79 26.90
CA ASN A 127 1.10 -9.25 26.33
C ASN A 127 0.92 -9.95 24.97
N GLU A 128 -0.13 -10.76 24.80
CA GLU A 128 -0.45 -11.33 23.48
C GLU A 128 -0.70 -10.25 22.42
N LEU A 129 -1.39 -9.17 22.81
CA LEU A 129 -1.64 -8.03 21.91
C LEU A 129 -0.36 -7.23 21.63
N LEU A 130 0.52 -7.08 22.63
CA LEU A 130 1.83 -6.47 22.47
C LEU A 130 2.63 -7.19 21.38
N ASP A 131 2.69 -8.52 21.43
CA ASP A 131 3.37 -9.35 20.44
C ASP A 131 2.72 -9.24 19.07
N VAL A 132 1.40 -9.33 18.98
CA VAL A 132 0.66 -9.20 17.72
C VAL A 132 0.98 -7.87 17.02
N ILE A 133 0.98 -6.77 17.77
CA ILE A 133 1.32 -5.46 17.22
C ILE A 133 2.80 -5.39 16.83
N TRP A 134 3.70 -5.94 17.64
CA TRP A 134 5.11 -6.03 17.26
C TRP A 134 5.29 -6.74 15.92
N TYR A 135 4.72 -7.94 15.76
CA TYR A 135 4.80 -8.70 14.51
C TYR A 135 4.23 -7.93 13.32
N PHE A 136 3.12 -7.22 13.51
CA PHE A 136 2.54 -6.37 12.47
C PHE A 136 3.47 -5.22 12.06
N LEU A 137 4.10 -4.53 13.02
CA LEU A 137 5.06 -3.47 12.72
C LEU A 137 6.26 -4.06 11.95
N LYS A 138 6.83 -5.17 12.44
CA LYS A 138 7.99 -5.80 11.81
C LYS A 138 7.68 -6.34 10.41
N SER A 139 6.50 -6.93 10.19
CA SER A 139 6.12 -7.46 8.87
C SER A 139 5.86 -6.36 7.83
N THR A 140 5.61 -5.13 8.28
CA THR A 140 5.36 -3.96 7.43
C THR A 140 6.52 -2.97 7.40
N ASP A 141 7.64 -3.24 8.09
CA ASP A 141 8.78 -2.34 8.17
C ASP A 141 9.38 -2.03 6.81
N ASN A 142 9.66 -3.05 5.99
CA ASN A 142 10.31 -2.85 4.70
C ASN A 142 9.46 -1.95 3.78
N ARG A 143 8.15 -2.21 3.77
CA ARG A 143 7.13 -1.48 3.00
C ARG A 143 6.91 -0.04 3.46
N CYS A 144 7.29 0.27 4.69
CA CYS A 144 7.19 1.63 5.23
C CYS A 144 8.49 2.42 5.10
N ARG A 145 9.62 1.73 4.89
CA ARG A 145 10.92 2.34 4.61
C ARG A 145 11.14 2.61 3.13
N HIS A 146 10.53 1.80 2.29
CA HIS A 146 10.74 1.79 0.85
C HIS A 146 9.45 2.14 0.15
N ARG A 147 9.48 3.22 -0.62
CA ARG A 147 8.42 3.54 -1.57
C ARG A 147 8.90 3.21 -2.97
N PRO A 148 8.32 2.20 -3.63
CA PRO A 148 8.51 2.03 -5.06
C PRO A 148 7.97 3.26 -5.79
N GLU A 149 8.82 3.94 -6.55
CA GLU A 149 8.41 5.13 -7.32
C GLU A 149 8.01 4.77 -8.75
N SER A 150 8.65 3.74 -9.29
CA SER A 150 8.52 3.34 -10.69
C SER A 150 8.51 1.82 -10.87
N ILE A 151 7.73 1.37 -11.86
CA ILE A 151 7.81 0.02 -12.42
C ILE A 151 8.39 0.11 -13.80
N HIS A 152 9.39 -0.72 -14.06
CA HIS A 152 9.94 -0.95 -15.39
C HIS A 152 9.34 -2.20 -16.00
N PHE A 153 9.12 -2.13 -17.30
CA PHE A 153 8.60 -3.22 -18.11
C PHE A 153 9.56 -3.48 -19.26
N ASP A 154 10.06 -4.72 -19.35
CA ASP A 154 11.04 -5.13 -20.36
C ASP A 154 10.55 -6.37 -21.12
N ASP A 155 10.35 -6.22 -22.43
CA ASP A 155 10.13 -7.34 -23.36
C ASP A 155 11.50 -7.80 -23.90
N PHE A 156 12.22 -8.58 -23.07
CA PHE A 156 13.58 -9.08 -23.31
C PHE A 156 13.76 -9.80 -24.65
N ASP A 157 12.70 -10.40 -25.20
CA ASP A 157 12.83 -11.27 -26.36
C ASP A 157 13.06 -10.50 -27.67
N LYS A 158 12.77 -9.19 -27.75
CA LYS A 158 12.89 -8.43 -29.02
C LYS A 158 13.27 -6.95 -28.93
N GLY A 159 13.53 -6.38 -27.74
CA GLY A 159 13.84 -4.93 -27.60
C GLY A 159 12.71 -4.02 -28.11
N ALA A 160 11.48 -4.56 -28.12
CA ALA A 160 10.32 -3.94 -28.74
C ALA A 160 9.59 -3.01 -27.78
N SER A 161 9.62 -3.32 -26.48
CA SER A 161 9.05 -2.49 -25.41
C SER A 161 10.04 -2.40 -24.26
N ASP A 162 10.35 -1.15 -23.88
CA ASP A 162 11.19 -0.76 -22.76
C ASP A 162 10.59 0.55 -22.24
N PHE A 163 9.83 0.46 -21.16
CA PHE A 163 9.15 1.62 -20.61
C PHE A 163 8.99 1.54 -19.10
N THR A 164 8.88 2.72 -18.51
CA THR A 164 8.72 2.94 -17.09
C THR A 164 7.39 3.64 -16.83
N ILE A 165 6.68 3.17 -15.82
CA ILE A 165 5.52 3.84 -15.22
C ILE A 165 5.96 4.38 -13.86
N THR A 166 5.96 5.70 -13.71
CA THR A 166 6.30 6.39 -12.46
C THR A 166 5.06 7.01 -11.83
N TYR A 167 4.85 6.85 -10.52
CA TYR A 167 3.75 7.51 -9.82
C TYR A 167 4.05 8.97 -9.55
N ARG A 168 3.10 9.86 -9.85
CA ARG A 168 3.29 11.32 -9.67
C ARG A 168 2.57 11.88 -8.46
N GLU A 169 1.38 11.36 -8.14
CA GLU A 169 0.56 11.88 -7.06
C GLU A 169 0.15 10.80 -6.06
N SER A 170 -0.23 11.24 -4.86
CA SER A 170 -0.70 10.38 -3.77
C SER A 170 -2.11 9.82 -4.00
N ASP A 171 -2.71 10.01 -5.19
CA ASP A 171 -4.01 9.44 -5.53
C ASP A 171 -3.92 8.02 -6.11
N GLY A 172 -2.70 7.55 -6.41
CA GLY A 172 -2.44 6.20 -6.90
C GLY A 172 -2.96 5.93 -8.31
N ARG A 173 -3.33 6.97 -9.08
CA ARG A 173 -3.87 6.83 -10.43
C ARG A 173 -3.25 7.76 -11.45
N LYS A 174 -2.61 8.86 -11.01
CA LYS A 174 -1.80 9.69 -11.87
C LYS A 174 -0.38 9.17 -11.95
N ILE A 175 0.03 8.90 -13.18
CA ILE A 175 1.33 8.33 -13.52
C ILE A 175 2.01 9.18 -14.58
N PHE A 176 3.30 8.92 -14.77
CA PHE A 176 4.07 9.35 -15.90
C PHE A 176 4.57 8.12 -16.64
N ILE A 177 4.33 8.06 -17.94
CA ILE A 177 4.77 6.98 -18.80
C ILE A 177 5.96 7.51 -19.61
N ASN A 178 7.08 6.81 -19.53
CA ASN A 178 8.28 7.13 -20.27
C ASN A 178 8.86 5.89 -20.93
N GLY A 179 9.11 5.95 -22.22
CA GLY A 179 9.76 4.87 -22.96
C GLY A 179 8.94 4.37 -24.13
N LYS A 180 9.38 3.27 -24.71
CA LYS A 180 8.88 2.72 -25.96
C LYS A 180 7.96 1.54 -25.70
N VAL A 181 6.80 1.53 -26.33
CA VAL A 181 5.81 0.45 -26.23
C VAL A 181 5.47 -0.07 -27.63
N ASP A 182 5.52 -1.38 -27.83
CA ASP A 182 5.16 -2.02 -29.08
C ASP A 182 3.67 -1.81 -29.38
N LYS A 183 3.34 -1.56 -30.66
CA LYS A 183 1.96 -1.36 -31.12
C LYS A 183 1.04 -2.52 -30.77
N LYS A 184 1.57 -3.75 -30.67
CA LYS A 184 0.78 -4.94 -30.28
C LYS A 184 0.15 -4.83 -28.88
N TYR A 185 0.69 -3.96 -28.02
CA TYR A 185 0.18 -3.74 -26.67
C TYR A 185 -0.80 -2.56 -26.56
N ILE A 186 -0.96 -1.75 -27.62
CA ILE A 186 -1.76 -0.52 -27.58
C ILE A 186 -2.85 -0.54 -28.63
N SER A 187 -4.07 -0.24 -28.20
CA SER A 187 -5.22 0.07 -29.06
C SER A 187 -5.70 1.49 -28.82
N PHE A 188 -6.08 2.19 -29.88
CA PHE A 188 -6.81 3.46 -29.79
C PHE A 188 -8.34 3.26 -29.84
N ASP A 189 -8.76 2.04 -30.17
CA ASP A 189 -10.15 1.61 -30.09
C ASP A 189 -10.41 0.98 -28.73
N GLU A 190 -11.63 1.14 -28.23
CA GLU A 190 -12.06 0.55 -26.97
C GLU A 190 -12.00 -0.97 -27.02
N THR A 191 -11.33 -1.57 -26.03
CA THR A 191 -11.28 -3.02 -25.86
C THR A 191 -12.03 -3.42 -24.59
N SER A 192 -12.78 -4.52 -24.64
CA SER A 192 -13.57 -4.99 -23.49
C SER A 192 -12.70 -5.51 -22.34
N ASP A 193 -11.49 -5.99 -22.66
CA ASP A 193 -10.66 -6.77 -21.74
C ASP A 193 -9.38 -6.04 -21.32
N GLY A 194 -9.08 -4.91 -21.97
CA GLY A 194 -7.87 -4.12 -21.75
C GLY A 194 -7.99 -3.08 -20.64
N HIS A 195 -6.85 -2.48 -20.28
CA HIS A 195 -6.80 -1.38 -19.30
C HIS A 195 -6.85 -0.04 -20.01
N CYS A 196 -7.74 0.85 -19.57
CA CYS A 196 -7.86 2.19 -20.14
C CYS A 196 -6.85 3.15 -19.49
N ILE A 197 -6.14 3.90 -20.33
CA ILE A 197 -5.23 4.97 -19.93
C ILE A 197 -5.65 6.26 -20.63
N SER A 198 -5.80 7.35 -19.87
CA SER A 198 -6.00 8.69 -20.41
C SER A 198 -4.67 9.43 -20.41
N ILE A 199 -4.12 9.73 -21.58
CA ILE A 199 -2.83 10.41 -21.75
C ILE A 199 -3.02 11.90 -22.04
N ASP A 200 -2.11 12.72 -21.54
CA ASP A 200 -2.14 14.17 -21.75
C ASP A 200 -1.64 14.55 -23.13
N ASP A 201 -0.53 13.93 -23.57
CA ASP A 201 0.12 14.16 -24.85
C ASP A 201 0.08 12.90 -25.74
N ASN A 202 -0.02 13.10 -27.06
CA ASN A 202 0.01 12.00 -28.02
C ASN A 202 1.44 11.41 -28.08
N PRO A 203 1.60 10.08 -28.14
CA PRO A 203 2.91 9.48 -28.30
C PRO A 203 3.47 9.73 -29.70
N GLU A 204 4.80 9.73 -29.81
CA GLU A 204 5.45 9.74 -31.12
C GLU A 204 5.34 8.33 -31.75
N GLU A 205 4.86 8.27 -32.99
CA GLU A 205 4.66 7.01 -33.70
C GLU A 205 5.89 6.61 -34.51
N PHE A 206 6.32 5.35 -34.33
CA PHE A 206 7.36 4.69 -35.13
C PHE A 206 6.75 3.50 -35.88
N SER A 207 7.53 2.83 -36.72
CA SER A 207 7.05 1.71 -37.55
C SER A 207 6.30 0.64 -36.74
N ASN A 208 6.88 0.19 -35.63
CA ASN A 208 6.34 -0.91 -34.80
C ASN A 208 6.08 -0.53 -33.33
N SER A 209 6.21 0.74 -32.97
CA SER A 209 6.09 1.18 -31.58
C SER A 209 5.57 2.60 -31.44
N PHE A 210 5.22 2.96 -30.22
CA PHE A 210 4.95 4.30 -29.76
C PHE A 210 5.99 4.69 -28.71
N LEU A 211 6.50 5.93 -28.78
CA LEU A 211 7.33 6.51 -27.74
C LEU A 211 6.47 7.42 -26.86
N PHE A 212 6.37 7.07 -25.59
CA PHE A 212 5.65 7.84 -24.58
C PHE A 212 6.60 8.69 -23.76
N LYS A 213 6.17 9.92 -23.49
CA LYS A 213 6.77 10.82 -22.51
C LYS A 213 5.70 11.78 -21.99
N THR A 214 4.71 11.23 -21.30
CA THR A 214 3.48 11.95 -20.96
C THR A 214 3.01 11.62 -19.57
N ASN A 215 2.32 12.58 -18.94
CA ASN A 215 1.47 12.27 -17.82
C ASN A 215 0.23 11.50 -18.30
N ALA A 216 -0.29 10.65 -17.44
CA ALA A 216 -1.46 9.86 -17.72
C ALA A 216 -2.26 9.55 -16.45
N THR A 217 -3.54 9.25 -16.64
CA THR A 217 -4.43 8.73 -15.61
C THR A 217 -4.84 7.31 -15.98
N ILE A 218 -4.57 6.36 -15.10
CA ILE A 218 -4.94 4.96 -15.29
C ILE A 218 -6.31 4.64 -14.70
N ASP A 219 -6.95 3.62 -15.24
CA ASP A 219 -8.10 3.00 -14.59
C ASP A 219 -7.69 2.30 -13.27
N ARG A 220 -8.69 1.84 -12.52
CA ARG A 220 -8.47 1.21 -11.22
C ARG A 220 -7.96 -0.21 -11.32
N LYS A 221 -8.29 -0.92 -12.40
CA LYS A 221 -7.87 -2.31 -12.58
C LYS A 221 -6.35 -2.34 -12.70
N LEU A 222 -5.80 -1.46 -13.53
CA LEU A 222 -4.37 -1.28 -13.68
C LEU A 222 -3.71 -0.72 -12.42
N ALA A 223 -4.33 0.28 -11.77
CA ALA A 223 -3.80 0.83 -10.52
C ALA A 223 -3.66 -0.22 -9.41
N ARG A 224 -4.67 -1.10 -9.26
CA ARG A 224 -4.63 -2.21 -8.29
C ARG A 224 -3.51 -3.20 -8.62
N GLN A 225 -3.37 -3.57 -9.88
CA GLN A 225 -2.36 -4.51 -10.33
C GLN A 225 -0.94 -3.99 -10.05
N ILE A 226 -0.67 -2.75 -10.43
CA ILE A 226 0.60 -2.08 -10.17
C ILE A 226 0.87 -2.00 -8.66
N LEU A 227 -0.13 -1.59 -7.88
CA LEU A 227 -0.01 -1.53 -6.42
C LEU A 227 0.27 -2.92 -5.80
N SER A 228 -0.35 -3.99 -6.30
CA SER A 228 -0.06 -5.35 -5.85
C SER A 228 1.40 -5.74 -6.10
N VAL A 229 1.98 -5.35 -7.24
CA VAL A 229 3.40 -5.59 -7.55
C VAL A 229 4.29 -4.83 -6.56
N PHE A 230 4.00 -3.55 -6.32
CA PHE A 230 4.73 -2.74 -5.35
C PHE A 230 4.70 -3.32 -3.94
N VAL A 231 3.53 -3.74 -3.46
CA VAL A 231 3.37 -4.32 -2.12
C VAL A 231 4.08 -5.67 -2.00
N ALA A 232 4.06 -6.49 -3.05
CA ALA A 232 4.68 -7.81 -3.04
C ALA A 232 6.21 -7.77 -3.05
N ARG A 233 6.79 -6.71 -3.64
CA ARG A 233 8.24 -6.60 -3.87
C ARG A 233 8.95 -5.56 -3.00
N ALA A 234 8.20 -4.74 -2.26
CA ALA A 234 8.70 -3.93 -1.14
C ALA A 234 8.82 -4.76 0.14
#